data_AF-A0AAV0Y7K8-F1
#
_entry.id   AF-A0AAV0Y7K8-F1
#
_cell.length_a   1.000
_cell.length_b   1.000
_cell.length_c   1.000
_cell.angle_alpha   90.00
_cell.angle_beta   90.00
_cell.angle_gamma   90.00
#
_symmetry.space_group_name_H-M   'P 1'
#
loop_
_entity.id
_entity.type
_entity.pdbx_description
1 polymer ?
#
loop_
_entity_poly.entity_id
_entity_poly.type
_entity_poly.pdbx_seq_one_letter_code
_entity_poly.pdbx_strand_id
1 'polypeptide(L)'
;MSYGLIVKASNDVPTELLARHEIPTEPILYRGSESQPDVARHFVETVTDISLKIEKLLKTNIPINMSADDIQVHEAATHCNLCKIEFTPPSEVLYRKTADHCHLTGKYRQALCNVCNQQLQTPVFVPCYFHNLSNYDAHLIVTELGYDTQTIRVIPNTEEKYISFSKYVSSKFQIHFIDTFRFMASGLSTLAKNLVTPGLENFRETAKVFNNVDMPLVTRKGVYPYEYTDSWSRLDEERLPRKRDFYSTLNESGIKEEEYTHAKEVWDHFGCKTLGEYSDLYLKIDVLLLADVFENFRDVCIKTYNLDAAYYFTAPRLSFDAMLKFTGKKLELLSDYDMLLMYENG
;
A
#
# COMPACT_ATOMS: atom_id res chain seq x y z
N MET A 1 14.10 16.94 7.63
CA MET A 1 12.96 16.06 7.27
C MET A 1 13.32 15.30 5.99
N SER A 2 12.83 14.08 5.84
CA SER A 2 13.11 13.19 4.70
C SER A 2 11.96 12.21 4.55
N TYR A 3 11.80 11.61 3.37
CA TYR A 3 10.83 10.54 3.12
C TYR A 3 11.44 9.44 2.25
N GLY A 4 10.92 8.24 2.41
CA GLY A 4 11.08 7.15 1.45
C GLY A 4 9.72 6.76 0.89
N LEU A 5 9.67 6.28 -0.34
CA LEU A 5 8.50 5.64 -0.91
C LEU A 5 8.90 4.56 -1.92
N ILE A 6 8.02 3.59 -2.11
CA ILE A 6 8.15 2.58 -3.17
C ILE A 6 6.83 2.48 -3.93
N VAL A 7 6.89 2.19 -5.23
CA VAL A 7 5.70 1.87 -6.01
C VAL A 7 5.65 0.37 -6.23
N LYS A 8 4.69 -0.29 -5.58
CA LYS A 8 4.49 -1.73 -5.72
C LYS A 8 3.48 -2.00 -6.84
N ALA A 9 3.98 -2.48 -7.97
CA ALA A 9 3.14 -3.06 -9.02
C ALA A 9 2.85 -4.54 -8.74
N SER A 10 1.77 -5.09 -9.33
CA SER A 10 1.58 -6.55 -9.30
C SER A 10 2.71 -7.25 -10.05
N ASN A 11 3.17 -8.41 -9.57
CA ASN A 11 4.26 -9.18 -10.19
C ASN A 11 3.94 -9.62 -11.64
N ASP A 12 2.65 -9.67 -12.00
CA ASP A 12 2.24 -10.01 -13.37
C ASP A 12 2.35 -8.83 -14.36
N VAL A 13 2.54 -7.59 -13.90
CA VAL A 13 2.65 -6.43 -14.79
C VAL A 13 4.01 -6.44 -15.48
N PRO A 14 4.08 -6.41 -16.84
CA PRO A 14 5.35 -6.50 -17.54
C PRO A 14 6.28 -5.32 -17.22
N THR A 15 7.55 -5.60 -17.00
CA THR A 15 8.58 -4.59 -16.71
C THR A 15 8.72 -3.57 -17.84
N GLU A 16 8.56 -3.99 -19.09
CA GLU A 16 8.59 -3.11 -20.26
C GLU A 16 7.42 -2.11 -20.24
N LEU A 17 6.27 -2.54 -19.69
CA LEU A 17 5.10 -1.68 -19.58
C LEU A 17 5.29 -0.65 -18.45
N LEU A 18 5.88 -1.05 -17.32
CA LEU A 18 6.26 -0.12 -16.25
C LEU A 18 7.28 0.90 -16.76
N ALA A 19 8.30 0.45 -17.48
CA ALA A 19 9.32 1.33 -18.08
C ALA A 19 8.72 2.30 -19.11
N ARG A 20 7.80 1.82 -19.97
CA ARG A 20 7.11 2.65 -20.98
C ARG A 20 6.31 3.79 -20.36
N HIS A 21 5.74 3.58 -19.18
CA HIS A 21 4.98 4.61 -18.45
C HIS A 21 5.81 5.31 -17.37
N GLU A 22 7.13 5.08 -17.34
CA GLU A 22 8.07 5.68 -16.38
C GLU A 22 7.66 5.45 -14.91
N ILE A 23 7.11 4.26 -14.62
CA ILE A 23 6.76 3.87 -13.26
C ILE A 23 8.05 3.46 -12.53
N PRO A 24 8.38 4.11 -11.39
CA PRO A 24 9.57 3.76 -10.65
C PRO A 24 9.45 2.35 -10.08
N THR A 25 10.49 1.54 -10.24
CA THR A 25 10.57 0.18 -9.69
C THR A 25 11.47 0.10 -8.47
N GLU A 26 12.33 1.11 -8.27
CA GLU A 26 13.25 1.22 -7.15
C GLU A 26 12.69 2.16 -6.06
N PRO A 27 13.10 1.99 -4.79
CA PRO A 27 12.78 2.93 -3.74
C PRO A 27 13.26 4.34 -4.04
N ILE A 28 12.36 5.31 -3.90
CA ILE A 28 12.65 6.73 -4.00
C ILE A 28 12.90 7.24 -2.59
N LEU A 29 14.08 7.84 -2.39
CA LEU A 29 14.46 8.50 -1.16
C LEU A 29 14.66 9.98 -1.45
N TYR A 30 14.10 10.82 -0.60
CA TYR A 30 14.31 12.25 -0.66
C TYR A 30 14.62 12.79 0.71
N ARG A 31 15.74 13.52 0.79
CA ARG A 31 16.16 14.21 2.00
C ARG A 31 16.18 15.70 1.71
N GLY A 32 15.48 16.47 2.55
CA GLY A 32 15.52 17.92 2.46
C GLY A 32 16.90 18.47 2.80
N SER A 33 17.07 19.76 2.58
CA SER A 33 18.27 20.51 2.94
C SER A 33 17.91 21.95 3.32
N GLU A 34 18.90 22.74 3.75
CA GLU A 34 18.70 24.17 4.01
C GLU A 34 18.14 24.94 2.81
N SER A 35 18.53 24.56 1.59
CA SER A 35 18.05 25.19 0.35
C SER A 35 16.72 24.61 -0.15
N GLN A 36 16.32 23.43 0.34
CA GLN A 36 15.09 22.74 -0.04
C GLN A 36 14.39 22.14 1.19
N PRO A 37 13.84 22.98 2.09
CA PRO A 37 13.27 22.53 3.36
C PRO A 37 11.89 21.87 3.20
N ASP A 38 11.17 22.16 2.11
CA ASP A 38 9.77 21.78 1.91
C ASP A 38 9.61 20.31 1.44
N VAL A 39 9.94 19.38 2.34
CA VAL A 39 9.94 17.94 2.09
C VAL A 39 8.53 17.38 1.85
N ALA A 40 7.54 17.86 2.61
CA ALA A 40 6.15 17.45 2.45
C ALA A 40 5.59 17.87 1.09
N ARG A 41 5.94 19.07 0.63
CA ARG A 41 5.57 19.55 -0.70
C ARG A 41 6.17 18.68 -1.80
N HIS A 42 7.48 18.43 -1.72
CA HIS A 42 8.17 17.55 -2.67
C HIS A 42 7.56 16.14 -2.69
N PHE A 43 7.17 15.61 -1.52
CA PHE A 43 6.46 14.35 -1.43
C PHE A 43 5.13 14.38 -2.19
N VAL A 44 4.27 15.38 -1.94
CA VAL A 44 2.96 15.52 -2.60
C VAL A 44 3.10 15.67 -4.12
N GLU A 45 4.06 16.47 -4.58
CA GLU A 45 4.37 16.62 -6.02
C GLU A 45 4.81 15.29 -6.63
N THR A 46 5.69 14.55 -5.95
CA THR A 46 6.21 13.24 -6.40
C THR A 46 5.10 12.19 -6.51
N VAL A 47 4.27 12.02 -5.47
CA VAL A 47 3.16 11.04 -5.54
C VAL A 47 2.10 11.45 -6.56
N THR A 48 1.92 12.74 -6.81
CA THR A 48 1.00 13.25 -7.84
C THR A 48 1.50 12.88 -9.24
N ASP A 49 2.77 13.11 -9.54
CA ASP A 49 3.38 12.72 -10.83
C ASP A 49 3.28 11.21 -11.06
N ILE A 50 3.67 10.41 -10.06
CA ILE A 50 3.56 8.95 -10.11
C ILE A 50 2.10 8.52 -10.35
N SER A 51 1.14 9.15 -9.68
CA SER A 51 -0.28 8.80 -9.82
C SER A 51 -0.83 9.12 -11.21
N LEU A 52 -0.39 10.21 -11.84
CA LEU A 52 -0.72 10.54 -13.23
C LEU A 52 -0.14 9.51 -14.21
N LYS A 53 1.07 9.02 -13.96
CA LYS A 53 1.69 7.93 -14.73
C LYS A 53 0.92 6.62 -14.56
N ILE A 54 0.51 6.29 -13.33
CA ILE A 54 -0.33 5.12 -13.03
C ILE A 54 -1.70 5.23 -13.72
N GLU A 55 -2.32 6.41 -13.76
CA GLU A 55 -3.58 6.61 -14.49
C GLU A 55 -3.41 6.29 -15.99
N LYS A 56 -2.31 6.72 -16.60
CA LYS A 56 -2.00 6.39 -18.01
C LYS A 56 -1.76 4.90 -18.20
N LEU A 57 -1.03 4.26 -17.27
CA LEU A 57 -0.81 2.81 -17.27
C LEU A 57 -2.13 2.05 -17.25
N LEU A 58 -3.05 2.40 -16.34
CA LEU A 58 -4.34 1.72 -16.16
C LEU A 58 -5.32 1.90 -17.34
N LYS A 59 -5.06 2.86 -18.24
CA LYS A 59 -5.80 3.03 -19.51
C LYS A 59 -5.29 2.10 -20.62
N THR A 60 -4.21 1.36 -20.40
CA THR A 60 -3.71 0.36 -21.36
C THR A 60 -4.75 -0.75 -21.52
N ASN A 61 -4.99 -1.16 -22.77
CA ASN A 61 -5.93 -2.22 -23.12
C ASN A 61 -5.25 -3.26 -24.03
N ILE A 62 -4.42 -4.11 -23.43
CA ILE A 62 -3.77 -5.23 -24.12
C ILE A 62 -4.84 -6.29 -24.44
N PRO A 63 -4.95 -6.73 -25.71
CA PRO A 63 -5.86 -7.80 -26.08
C PRO A 63 -5.63 -9.07 -25.28
N ILE A 64 -6.70 -9.84 -25.08
CA ILE A 64 -6.61 -11.13 -24.41
C ILE A 64 -5.62 -12.07 -25.12
N ASN A 65 -4.78 -12.73 -24.33
CA ASN A 65 -3.87 -13.76 -24.74
C ASN A 65 -4.19 -15.03 -23.93
N MET A 66 -4.70 -16.05 -24.61
CA MET A 66 -5.08 -17.34 -24.01
C MET A 66 -4.10 -18.42 -24.46
N SER A 67 -3.52 -19.15 -23.51
CA SER A 67 -2.81 -20.39 -23.81
C SER A 67 -3.78 -21.51 -24.20
N ALA A 68 -3.26 -22.63 -24.70
CA ALA A 68 -4.08 -23.81 -25.01
C ALA A 68 -4.85 -24.31 -23.77
N ASP A 69 -4.20 -24.29 -22.60
CA ASP A 69 -4.80 -24.67 -21.33
C ASP A 69 -5.92 -23.69 -20.91
N ASP A 70 -5.71 -22.38 -21.09
CA ASP A 70 -6.73 -21.37 -20.80
C ASP A 70 -7.98 -21.56 -21.67
N ILE A 71 -7.79 -21.87 -22.95
CA ILE A 71 -8.89 -22.17 -23.88
C ILE A 71 -9.66 -23.40 -23.38
N GLN A 72 -8.97 -24.48 -23.03
CA GLN A 72 -9.60 -25.70 -22.53
C GLN A 72 -10.40 -25.44 -21.25
N VAL A 73 -9.83 -24.70 -20.29
CA VAL A 73 -10.51 -24.33 -19.04
C VAL A 73 -11.74 -23.45 -19.32
N HIS A 74 -11.61 -22.47 -20.22
CA HIS A 74 -12.71 -21.59 -20.58
C HIS A 74 -13.85 -22.34 -21.30
N GLU A 75 -13.52 -23.24 -22.21
CA GLU A 75 -14.48 -24.06 -22.95
C GLU A 75 -15.24 -25.01 -22.02
N ALA A 76 -14.52 -25.67 -21.10
CA ALA A 76 -15.09 -26.59 -20.12
C ALA A 76 -15.97 -25.91 -19.06
N ALA A 77 -15.82 -24.60 -18.84
CA ALA A 77 -16.62 -23.86 -17.88
C ALA A 77 -18.10 -23.77 -18.31
N THR A 78 -18.99 -24.30 -17.46
CA THR A 78 -20.45 -24.29 -17.66
C THR A 78 -21.18 -23.21 -16.85
N HIS A 79 -20.54 -22.68 -15.79
CA HIS A 79 -21.12 -21.67 -14.91
C HIS A 79 -20.20 -20.47 -14.75
N CYS A 80 -20.77 -19.29 -14.52
CA CYS A 80 -20.02 -18.06 -14.23
C CYS A 80 -19.20 -18.20 -12.95
N ASN A 81 -17.90 -17.90 -13.00
CA ASN A 81 -17.03 -18.01 -11.83
C ASN A 81 -17.42 -17.06 -10.69
N LEU A 82 -18.14 -15.96 -10.96
CA LEU A 82 -18.60 -15.00 -9.95
C LEU A 82 -20.01 -15.30 -9.42
N CYS A 83 -21.05 -15.18 -10.26
CA CYS A 83 -22.44 -15.36 -9.79
C CYS A 83 -22.90 -16.82 -9.71
N LYS A 84 -22.09 -17.77 -10.19
CA LYS A 84 -22.39 -19.22 -10.21
C LYS A 84 -23.64 -19.61 -11.02
N ILE A 85 -24.19 -18.71 -11.83
CA ILE A 85 -25.28 -18.98 -12.76
C ILE A 85 -24.73 -19.70 -14.00
N GLU A 86 -25.47 -20.66 -14.54
CA GLU A 86 -25.15 -21.39 -15.77
C GLU A 86 -25.10 -20.44 -16.98
N PHE A 87 -24.16 -20.69 -17.90
CA PHE A 87 -24.05 -19.88 -19.10
C PHE A 87 -25.17 -20.18 -20.08
N THR A 88 -25.75 -19.12 -20.65
CA THR A 88 -26.77 -19.26 -21.68
C THR A 88 -26.17 -19.59 -23.05
N PRO A 89 -26.96 -20.21 -23.94
CA PRO A 89 -26.53 -20.48 -25.31
C PRO A 89 -26.25 -19.19 -26.08
N PRO A 90 -25.47 -19.24 -27.18
CA PRO A 90 -25.10 -18.05 -27.97
C PRO A 90 -26.27 -17.21 -28.50
N SER A 91 -27.47 -17.81 -28.63
CA SER A 91 -28.71 -17.13 -29.02
C SER A 91 -29.21 -16.12 -28.00
N GLU A 92 -28.83 -16.26 -26.74
CA GLU A 92 -29.27 -15.38 -25.65
C GLU A 92 -28.17 -14.38 -25.28
N VAL A 93 -28.58 -13.16 -24.92
CA VAL A 93 -27.65 -12.08 -24.54
C VAL A 93 -27.37 -12.11 -23.04
N LEU A 94 -28.38 -12.40 -22.23
CA LEU A 94 -28.24 -12.41 -20.78
C LEU A 94 -27.48 -13.65 -20.32
N TYR A 95 -26.53 -13.47 -19.42
CA TYR A 95 -25.66 -14.54 -18.88
C TYR A 95 -24.77 -15.27 -19.90
N ARG A 96 -24.50 -14.65 -21.06
CA ARG A 96 -23.62 -15.20 -22.09
C ARG A 96 -22.20 -15.35 -21.56
N LYS A 97 -21.53 -16.47 -21.87
CA LYS A 97 -20.13 -16.73 -21.51
C LYS A 97 -19.18 -15.70 -22.16
N THR A 98 -18.26 -15.16 -21.35
CA THR A 98 -17.23 -14.19 -21.73
C THR A 98 -15.90 -14.55 -21.07
N ALA A 99 -14.79 -14.23 -21.72
CA ALA A 99 -13.44 -14.46 -21.19
C ALA A 99 -12.93 -13.18 -20.51
N ASP A 100 -12.95 -13.16 -19.17
CA ASP A 100 -12.35 -12.10 -18.38
C ASP A 100 -10.81 -12.17 -18.50
N HIS A 101 -10.17 -11.02 -18.60
CA HIS A 101 -8.73 -10.93 -18.73
C HIS A 101 -8.17 -9.65 -18.14
N CYS A 102 -6.87 -9.66 -17.86
CA CYS A 102 -6.16 -8.48 -17.41
C CYS A 102 -5.80 -7.57 -18.58
N HIS A 103 -6.33 -6.35 -18.61
CA HIS A 103 -6.03 -5.37 -19.67
C HIS A 103 -4.56 -4.87 -19.66
N LEU A 104 -3.80 -5.11 -18.59
CA LEU A 104 -2.37 -4.75 -18.53
C LEU A 104 -1.43 -5.86 -19.04
N THR A 105 -1.87 -7.13 -19.01
CA THR A 105 -1.01 -8.28 -19.31
C THR A 105 -1.54 -9.13 -20.46
N GLY A 106 -2.81 -8.94 -20.84
CA GLY A 106 -3.56 -9.82 -21.74
C GLY A 106 -3.96 -11.16 -21.10
N LYS A 107 -3.45 -11.51 -19.91
CA LYS A 107 -3.63 -12.84 -19.30
C LYS A 107 -5.11 -13.11 -18.99
N TYR A 108 -5.60 -14.26 -19.46
CA TYR A 108 -6.89 -14.79 -19.09
C TYR A 108 -7.01 -14.97 -17.57
N ARG A 109 -8.18 -14.64 -17.02
CA ARG A 109 -8.46 -14.76 -15.59
C ARG A 109 -9.47 -15.86 -15.29
N GLN A 110 -10.62 -15.83 -15.96
CA GLN A 110 -11.76 -16.69 -15.63
C GLN A 110 -12.89 -16.58 -16.65
N ALA A 111 -13.81 -17.55 -16.62
CA ALA A 111 -15.03 -17.54 -17.42
C ALA A 111 -16.13 -16.81 -16.64
N LEU A 112 -16.59 -15.68 -17.16
CA LEU A 112 -17.65 -14.88 -16.55
C LEU A 112 -18.85 -14.76 -17.47
N CYS A 113 -20.01 -14.52 -16.88
CA CYS A 113 -21.15 -14.09 -17.67
C CYS A 113 -20.99 -12.59 -18.02
N ASN A 114 -21.53 -12.17 -19.15
CA ASN A 114 -21.43 -10.78 -19.61
C ASN A 114 -21.89 -9.75 -18.57
N VAL A 115 -22.92 -10.07 -17.77
CA VAL A 115 -23.41 -9.21 -16.68
C VAL A 115 -22.34 -8.98 -15.63
N CYS A 116 -21.74 -10.06 -15.10
CA CYS A 116 -20.69 -9.95 -14.09
C CYS A 116 -19.42 -9.32 -14.67
N ASN A 117 -19.04 -9.66 -15.90
CA ASN A 117 -17.85 -9.11 -16.54
C ASN A 117 -17.94 -7.60 -16.71
N GLN A 118 -19.12 -7.07 -17.09
CA GLN A 118 -19.36 -5.63 -17.21
C GLN A 118 -19.38 -4.90 -15.86
N GLN A 119 -19.65 -5.61 -14.76
CA GLN A 119 -19.62 -5.04 -13.41
C GLN A 119 -18.19 -4.91 -12.86
N LEU A 120 -17.21 -5.60 -13.45
CA LEU A 120 -15.82 -5.43 -13.07
C LEU A 120 -15.34 -4.03 -13.48
N GLN A 121 -14.76 -3.31 -12.52
CA GLN A 121 -14.25 -1.96 -12.73
C GLN A 121 -12.75 -1.91 -12.50
N THR A 122 -12.04 -1.27 -13.42
CA THR A 122 -10.67 -0.86 -13.15
C THR A 122 -10.67 0.23 -12.08
N PRO A 123 -9.80 0.14 -11.05
CA PRO A 123 -9.69 1.19 -10.04
C PRO A 123 -9.44 2.55 -10.69
N VAL A 124 -10.20 3.55 -10.24
CA VAL A 124 -9.99 4.96 -10.58
C VAL A 124 -9.22 5.68 -9.46
N PHE A 125 -8.38 4.94 -8.75
CA PHE A 125 -7.55 5.45 -7.68
C PHE A 125 -6.26 4.64 -7.54
N VAL A 126 -5.28 5.23 -6.86
CA VAL A 126 -4.10 4.53 -6.33
C VAL A 126 -4.02 4.73 -4.82
N PRO A 127 -3.91 3.65 -4.03
CA PRO A 127 -3.69 3.79 -2.60
C PRO A 127 -2.23 4.13 -2.29
N CYS A 128 -2.03 5.12 -1.43
CA CYS A 128 -0.74 5.52 -0.87
C CYS A 128 -0.74 5.15 0.62
N TYR A 129 0.02 4.11 0.96
CA TYR A 129 0.03 3.52 2.30
C TYR A 129 1.07 4.18 3.20
N PHE A 130 0.62 4.51 4.40
CA PHE A 130 1.44 5.00 5.50
C PHE A 130 1.16 4.14 6.73
N HIS A 131 2.12 4.07 7.65
CA HIS A 131 1.90 3.38 8.92
C HIS A 131 1.73 4.39 10.04
N ASN A 132 0.52 4.43 10.62
CA ASN A 132 0.13 5.38 11.64
C ASN A 132 0.01 6.84 11.13
N LEU A 133 -0.46 6.99 9.88
CA LEU A 133 -0.63 8.26 9.18
C LEU A 133 -1.37 9.30 10.01
N SER A 134 -2.51 8.91 10.60
CA SER A 134 -3.41 9.84 11.28
C SER A 134 -2.79 10.55 12.48
N ASN A 135 -1.74 9.97 13.08
CA ASN A 135 -1.10 10.54 14.27
C ASN A 135 0.20 11.28 13.95
N TYR A 136 0.82 11.01 12.79
CA TYR A 136 2.10 11.60 12.41
C TYR A 136 1.96 12.36 11.09
N ASP A 137 2.07 11.71 9.94
CA ASP A 137 2.34 12.42 8.69
C ASP A 137 1.14 13.19 8.10
N ALA A 138 -0.09 12.90 8.55
CA ALA A 138 -1.31 13.46 7.98
C ALA A 138 -1.31 15.00 7.99
N HIS A 139 -0.89 15.64 9.08
CA HIS A 139 -0.91 17.10 9.19
C HIS A 139 0.04 17.75 8.17
N LEU A 140 1.25 17.19 7.99
CA LEU A 140 2.22 17.68 7.01
C LEU A 140 1.66 17.60 5.59
N ILE A 141 1.06 16.45 5.23
CA ILE A 141 0.53 16.24 3.89
C ILE A 141 -0.70 17.10 3.63
N VAL A 142 -1.65 17.15 4.57
CA VAL A 142 -2.90 17.92 4.39
C VAL A 142 -2.63 19.42 4.27
N THR A 143 -1.65 19.96 4.98
CA THR A 143 -1.23 21.36 4.83
C THR A 143 -0.79 21.64 3.40
N GLU A 144 0.02 20.77 2.79
CA GLU A 144 0.47 20.93 1.41
C GLU A 144 -0.67 20.75 0.39
N LEU A 145 -1.59 19.84 0.67
CA LEU A 145 -2.79 19.68 -0.16
C LEU A 145 -3.69 20.93 -0.12
N GLY A 146 -3.68 21.70 0.96
CA GLY A 146 -4.45 22.95 1.08
C GLY A 146 -4.12 24.02 0.03
N TYR A 147 -2.95 23.94 -0.61
CA TYR A 147 -2.56 24.81 -1.72
C TYR A 147 -2.98 24.30 -3.10
N ASP A 148 -3.58 23.10 -3.18
CA ASP A 148 -4.05 22.54 -4.44
C ASP A 148 -5.40 23.16 -4.85
N THR A 149 -5.57 23.29 -6.17
CA THR A 149 -6.83 23.73 -6.80
C THR A 149 -7.82 22.58 -7.02
N GLN A 150 -7.36 21.34 -6.95
CA GLN A 150 -8.18 20.14 -7.09
C GLN A 150 -8.92 19.79 -5.80
N THR A 151 -10.08 19.15 -5.94
CA THR A 151 -10.91 18.76 -4.80
C THR A 151 -10.19 17.75 -3.90
N ILE A 152 -10.28 17.95 -2.59
CA ILE A 152 -9.84 17.02 -1.57
C ILE A 152 -11.07 16.42 -0.90
N ARG A 153 -11.04 15.11 -0.65
CA ARG A 153 -12.05 14.41 0.14
C ARG A 153 -11.43 13.94 1.44
N VAL A 154 -12.11 14.13 2.55
CA VAL A 154 -11.62 13.75 3.88
C VAL A 154 -12.66 12.87 4.56
N ILE A 155 -12.19 11.82 5.23
CA ILE A 155 -12.97 11.00 6.16
C ILE A 155 -12.51 11.37 7.57
N PRO A 156 -13.20 12.32 8.25
CA PRO A 156 -12.79 12.77 9.57
C PRO A 156 -13.08 11.71 10.63
N ASN A 157 -12.22 11.63 11.64
CA ASN A 157 -12.50 10.96 12.91
C ASN A 157 -12.77 12.00 14.01
N THR A 158 -11.90 13.00 14.08
CA THR A 158 -12.05 14.22 14.89
C THR A 158 -11.62 15.43 14.05
N GLU A 159 -11.72 16.64 14.60
CA GLU A 159 -11.25 17.85 13.91
C GLU A 159 -9.74 17.82 13.59
N GLU A 160 -8.96 17.11 14.40
CA GLU A 160 -7.50 17.01 14.27
C GLU A 160 -7.02 15.69 13.65
N LYS A 161 -7.87 14.64 13.65
CA LYS A 161 -7.50 13.30 13.18
C LYS A 161 -8.40 12.84 12.05
N TYR A 162 -7.78 12.54 10.91
CA TYR A 162 -8.45 11.99 9.74
C TYR A 162 -8.22 10.49 9.64
N ILE A 163 -9.27 9.71 9.37
CA ILE A 163 -9.17 8.27 9.10
C ILE A 163 -8.42 8.05 7.78
N SER A 164 -8.79 8.84 6.77
CA SER A 164 -8.16 8.87 5.46
C SER A 164 -8.53 10.18 4.77
N PHE A 165 -7.72 10.59 3.81
CA PHE A 165 -8.03 11.67 2.89
C PHE A 165 -7.62 11.27 1.48
N SER A 166 -8.21 11.93 0.49
CA SER A 166 -8.04 11.62 -0.91
C SER A 166 -7.89 12.88 -1.73
N LYS A 167 -6.99 12.84 -2.69
CA LYS A 167 -6.67 13.94 -3.59
C LYS A 167 -7.04 13.53 -5.02
N TYR A 168 -7.82 14.33 -5.72
CA TYR A 168 -7.94 14.16 -7.16
C TYR A 168 -6.65 14.62 -7.84
N VAL A 169 -6.12 13.80 -8.75
CA VAL A 169 -4.98 14.16 -9.61
C VAL A 169 -5.42 14.47 -11.04
N SER A 170 -6.59 13.96 -11.42
CA SER A 170 -7.31 14.31 -12.65
C SER A 170 -8.81 14.34 -12.35
N SER A 171 -9.64 14.66 -13.35
CA SER A 171 -11.10 14.72 -13.18
C SER A 171 -11.75 13.39 -12.75
N LYS A 172 -11.04 12.27 -12.89
CA LYS A 172 -11.56 10.92 -12.59
C LYS A 172 -10.65 10.10 -11.69
N PHE A 173 -9.38 10.46 -11.51
CA PHE A 173 -8.41 9.63 -10.79
C PHE A 173 -7.99 10.25 -9.45
N GLN A 174 -7.87 9.41 -8.42
CA GLN A 174 -7.57 9.84 -7.05
C GLN A 174 -6.34 9.14 -6.45
N ILE A 175 -5.66 9.83 -5.54
CA ILE A 175 -4.78 9.21 -4.55
C ILE A 175 -5.58 9.01 -3.28
N HIS A 176 -5.57 7.81 -2.72
CA HIS A 176 -6.14 7.51 -1.41
C HIS A 176 -5.01 7.37 -0.39
N PHE A 177 -4.91 8.29 0.57
CA PHE A 177 -3.92 8.19 1.64
C PHE A 177 -4.48 7.29 2.75
N ILE A 178 -3.86 6.14 2.95
CA ILE A 178 -4.40 5.06 3.78
C ILE A 178 -3.47 4.79 4.96
N ASP A 179 -4.05 4.76 6.16
CA ASP A 179 -3.37 4.37 7.40
C ASP A 179 -3.42 2.85 7.60
N THR A 180 -2.31 2.17 7.35
CA THR A 180 -2.18 0.72 7.57
C THR A 180 -2.36 0.31 9.03
N PHE A 181 -2.18 1.23 10.00
CA PHE A 181 -2.44 0.95 11.42
C PHE A 181 -3.93 0.68 11.69
N ARG A 182 -4.83 1.17 10.81
CA ARG A 182 -6.28 0.88 10.86
C ARG A 182 -6.63 -0.52 10.37
N PHE A 183 -5.67 -1.24 9.82
CA PHE A 183 -5.78 -2.66 9.48
C PHE A 183 -5.02 -3.53 10.49
N MET A 184 -3.83 -3.09 10.86
CA MET A 184 -2.90 -3.81 11.73
C MET A 184 -2.45 -2.89 12.86
N ALA A 185 -3.20 -2.89 13.96
CA ALA A 185 -2.99 -2.00 15.12
C ALA A 185 -1.80 -2.45 16.00
N SER A 186 -0.62 -2.58 15.40
CA SER A 186 0.64 -2.88 16.05
C SER A 186 1.77 -2.11 15.36
N GLY A 187 2.86 -1.85 16.08
CA GLY A 187 4.00 -1.15 15.50
C GLY A 187 4.68 -1.97 14.40
N LEU A 188 5.23 -1.29 13.40
CA LEU A 188 5.94 -1.91 12.29
C LEU A 188 7.04 -2.90 12.74
N SER A 189 7.71 -2.63 13.86
CA SER A 189 8.72 -3.54 14.42
C SER A 189 8.12 -4.89 14.84
N THR A 190 6.93 -4.91 15.43
CA THR A 190 6.21 -6.13 15.79
C THR A 190 5.67 -6.84 14.54
N LEU A 191 5.12 -6.07 13.59
CA LEU A 191 4.58 -6.63 12.35
C LEU A 191 5.68 -7.30 11.51
N ALA A 192 6.84 -6.66 11.35
CA ALA A 192 8.00 -7.24 10.67
C ALA A 192 8.48 -8.52 11.36
N LYS A 193 8.55 -8.55 12.70
CA LYS A 193 8.92 -9.76 13.46
C LYS A 193 7.97 -10.93 13.20
N ASN A 194 6.68 -10.66 13.04
CA ASN A 194 5.68 -11.70 12.76
C ASN A 194 5.80 -12.29 11.35
N LEU A 195 6.48 -11.61 10.42
CA LEU A 195 6.73 -12.13 9.08
C LEU A 195 7.92 -13.11 9.00
N VAL A 196 8.78 -13.16 10.03
CA VAL A 196 10.02 -13.93 9.99
C VAL A 196 9.73 -15.43 9.88
N THR A 197 10.17 -16.01 8.76
CA THR A 197 10.24 -17.45 8.50
C THR A 197 11.70 -17.90 8.36
N PRO A 198 12.02 -19.20 8.48
CA PRO A 198 13.39 -19.69 8.31
C PRO A 198 14.04 -19.29 6.96
N GLY A 199 13.25 -19.15 5.90
CA GLY A 199 13.71 -18.74 4.57
C GLY A 199 13.52 -17.25 4.25
N LEU A 200 12.95 -16.46 5.16
CA LEU A 200 12.57 -15.05 4.95
C LEU A 200 11.66 -14.85 3.72
N GLU A 201 10.90 -15.86 3.30
CA GLU A 201 10.07 -15.83 2.08
C GLU A 201 8.97 -14.76 2.09
N ASN A 202 8.59 -14.27 3.28
CA ASN A 202 7.61 -13.21 3.43
C ASN A 202 8.17 -11.81 3.14
N PHE A 203 9.50 -11.64 3.04
CA PHE A 203 10.17 -10.35 2.77
C PHE A 203 10.48 -10.17 1.28
N ARG A 204 9.43 -10.24 0.45
CA ARG A 204 9.52 -10.31 -1.02
C ARG A 204 10.01 -9.00 -1.63
N GLU A 205 9.51 -7.87 -1.15
CA GLU A 205 9.90 -6.55 -1.64
C GLU A 205 11.29 -6.17 -1.12
N THR A 206 11.60 -6.50 0.13
CA THR A 206 12.95 -6.32 0.68
C THR A 206 14.00 -7.14 -0.09
N ALA A 207 13.70 -8.40 -0.44
CA ALA A 207 14.60 -9.28 -1.18
C ALA A 207 14.85 -8.86 -2.64
N LYS A 208 13.99 -8.00 -3.23
CA LYS A 208 14.24 -7.42 -4.56
C LYS A 208 15.37 -6.39 -4.55
N VAL A 209 15.60 -5.77 -3.39
CA VAL A 209 16.48 -4.61 -3.24
C VAL A 209 17.78 -4.95 -2.51
N PHE A 210 17.74 -5.91 -1.59
CA PHE A 210 18.88 -6.34 -0.79
C PHE A 210 19.31 -7.77 -1.13
N ASN A 211 20.61 -8.05 -0.99
CA ASN A 211 21.14 -9.39 -1.24
C ASN A 211 20.95 -10.29 0.00
N ASN A 212 21.18 -11.61 -0.16
CA ASN A 212 21.00 -12.58 0.92
C ASN A 212 21.88 -12.34 2.16
N VAL A 213 23.03 -11.68 2.02
CA VAL A 213 23.93 -11.35 3.13
C VAL A 213 23.35 -10.21 3.97
N ASP A 214 22.66 -9.27 3.32
CA ASP A 214 22.03 -8.11 3.94
C ASP A 214 20.73 -8.48 4.66
N MET A 215 20.00 -9.50 4.19
CA MET A 215 18.66 -9.86 4.67
C MET A 215 18.53 -9.91 6.20
N PRO A 216 19.42 -10.57 6.97
CA PRO A 216 19.32 -10.61 8.43
C PRO A 216 19.34 -9.22 9.11
N LEU A 217 19.95 -8.22 8.45
CA LEU A 217 20.04 -6.86 8.95
C LEU A 217 18.83 -6.00 8.57
N VAL A 218 18.17 -6.31 7.45
CA VAL A 218 17.09 -5.48 6.88
C VAL A 218 15.68 -6.04 7.10
N THR A 219 15.53 -7.28 7.60
CA THR A 219 14.21 -7.88 7.93
C THR A 219 13.72 -7.55 9.33
N ARG A 220 14.36 -6.60 10.02
CA ARG A 220 13.93 -6.07 11.31
C ARG A 220 13.95 -4.55 11.26
N LYS A 221 12.99 -3.94 11.96
CA LYS A 221 12.97 -2.49 12.10
C LYS A 221 14.23 -2.01 12.85
N GLY A 222 14.94 -1.05 12.25
CA GLY A 222 16.10 -0.41 12.85
C GLY A 222 15.73 0.62 13.93
N VAL A 223 16.73 1.31 14.46
CA VAL A 223 16.54 2.45 15.38
C VAL A 223 17.12 3.72 14.79
N TYR A 224 16.46 4.85 15.04
CA TYR A 224 16.88 6.15 14.55
C TYR A 224 16.80 7.22 15.66
N PRO A 225 17.82 8.08 15.83
CA PRO A 225 17.85 9.07 16.90
C PRO A 225 17.12 10.36 16.48
N TYR A 226 15.78 10.31 16.49
CA TYR A 226 14.92 11.41 15.99
C TYR A 226 15.18 12.74 16.71
N GLU A 227 15.29 12.72 18.04
CA GLU A 227 15.48 13.95 18.85
C GLU A 227 16.90 14.52 18.74
N TYR A 228 17.90 13.67 18.50
CA TYR A 228 19.28 14.13 18.25
C TYR A 228 19.42 14.79 16.88
N THR A 229 18.63 14.37 15.90
CA THR A 229 18.69 14.87 14.52
C THR A 229 17.86 16.14 14.37
N ASP A 230 18.26 17.19 15.10
CA ASP A 230 17.54 18.47 15.20
C ASP A 230 17.95 19.52 14.15
N SER A 231 19.00 19.25 13.38
CA SER A 231 19.58 20.19 12.43
C SER A 231 20.24 19.47 11.25
N TRP A 232 20.37 20.17 10.11
CA TRP A 232 20.94 19.58 8.89
C TRP A 232 22.39 19.17 9.07
N SER A 233 23.18 19.94 9.83
CA SER A 233 24.58 19.64 10.12
C SER A 233 24.77 18.33 10.89
N ARG A 234 23.76 17.86 11.63
CA ARG A 234 23.80 16.52 12.27
C ARG A 234 23.87 15.40 11.25
N LEU A 235 23.25 15.59 10.09
CA LEU A 235 23.24 14.59 9.02
C LEU A 235 24.62 14.44 8.37
N ASP A 236 25.48 15.44 8.49
CA ASP A 236 26.86 15.42 8.00
C ASP A 236 27.84 14.78 9.00
N GLU A 237 27.38 14.41 10.21
CA GLU A 237 28.25 13.76 11.20
C GLU A 237 28.75 12.41 10.72
N GLU A 238 30.07 12.23 10.72
CA GLU A 238 30.74 11.04 10.20
C GLU A 238 30.77 9.85 11.17
N ARG A 239 29.87 9.84 12.16
CA ARG A 239 29.81 8.80 13.19
C ARG A 239 28.39 8.53 13.62
N LEU A 240 28.12 7.27 13.94
CA LEU A 240 26.87 6.92 14.62
C LEU A 240 26.80 7.62 16.00
N PRO A 241 25.66 8.25 16.35
CA PRO A 241 25.47 8.86 17.66
C PRO A 241 25.68 7.88 18.81
N ARG A 242 25.96 8.38 20.01
CA ARG A 242 26.14 7.53 21.18
C ARG A 242 24.78 6.96 21.58
N LYS A 243 24.75 5.80 22.23
CA LYS A 243 23.50 5.16 22.71
C LYS A 243 22.55 6.12 23.45
N ARG A 244 23.10 7.00 24.29
CA ARG A 244 22.33 8.00 25.05
C ARG A 244 21.59 9.03 24.17
N ASP A 245 22.09 9.24 22.95
CA ASP A 245 21.55 10.21 21.98
C ASP A 245 20.32 9.60 21.26
N PHE A 246 19.99 8.33 21.48
CA PHE A 246 18.77 7.65 21.02
C PHE A 246 17.64 7.69 22.06
N TYR A 247 17.72 8.58 23.06
CA TYR A 247 16.66 8.73 24.04
C TYR A 247 15.38 9.25 23.37
N SER A 248 14.24 8.66 23.73
CA SER A 248 12.92 9.11 23.28
C SER A 248 12.17 9.71 24.46
N THR A 249 11.90 11.02 24.37
CA THR A 249 11.03 11.76 25.29
C THR A 249 9.60 11.23 25.22
N LEU A 250 9.12 10.81 24.05
CA LEU A 250 7.78 10.23 23.89
C LEU A 250 7.57 8.96 24.74
N ASN A 251 8.60 8.11 24.81
CA ASN A 251 8.54 6.84 25.56
C ASN A 251 9.29 6.91 26.91
N GLU A 252 9.78 8.09 27.28
CA GLU A 252 10.66 8.37 28.43
C GLU A 252 11.73 7.28 28.66
N SER A 253 12.34 6.80 27.57
CA SER A 253 13.26 5.66 27.62
C SER A 253 14.32 5.72 26.52
N GLY A 254 15.48 5.16 26.84
CA GLY A 254 16.55 4.91 25.86
C GLY A 254 16.37 3.56 25.17
N ILE A 255 17.11 3.37 24.09
CA ILE A 255 17.12 2.09 23.35
C ILE A 255 17.84 0.98 24.13
N LYS A 256 17.50 -0.27 23.82
CA LYS A 256 18.17 -1.45 24.38
C LYS A 256 19.59 -1.60 23.84
N GLU A 257 20.46 -2.29 24.57
CA GLU A 257 21.84 -2.55 24.12
C GLU A 257 21.89 -3.36 22.82
N GLU A 258 21.00 -4.35 22.69
CA GLU A 258 20.85 -5.16 21.48
C GLU A 258 20.44 -4.33 20.25
N GLU A 259 19.59 -3.31 20.44
CA GLU A 259 19.17 -2.41 19.36
C GLU A 259 20.29 -1.48 18.92
N TYR A 260 21.09 -0.98 19.88
CA TYR A 260 22.25 -0.16 19.56
C TYR A 260 23.38 -0.96 18.91
N THR A 261 23.59 -2.21 19.34
CA THR A 261 24.56 -3.12 18.73
C THR A 261 24.18 -3.39 17.29
N HIS A 262 22.90 -3.69 17.04
CA HIS A 262 22.38 -3.86 15.69
C HIS A 262 22.54 -2.60 14.82
N ALA A 263 22.30 -1.41 15.37
CA ALA A 263 22.51 -0.15 14.64
C ALA A 263 23.99 0.03 14.21
N LYS A 264 24.94 -0.36 15.07
CA LYS A 264 26.37 -0.37 14.71
C LYS A 264 26.69 -1.38 13.62
N GLU A 265 26.17 -2.60 13.73
CA GLU A 265 26.35 -3.64 12.72
C GLU A 265 25.82 -3.17 11.36
N VAL A 266 24.63 -2.54 11.32
CA VAL A 266 24.06 -1.96 10.10
C VAL A 266 24.95 -0.83 9.56
N TRP A 267 25.37 0.10 10.42
CA TRP A 267 26.25 1.20 10.03
C TRP A 267 27.54 0.70 9.39
N ASP A 268 28.21 -0.25 10.04
CA ASP A 268 29.50 -0.80 9.60
C ASP A 268 29.35 -1.69 8.35
N HIS A 269 28.32 -2.54 8.30
CA HIS A 269 28.06 -3.46 7.18
C HIS A 269 27.75 -2.73 5.88
N PHE A 270 26.90 -1.70 5.94
CA PHE A 270 26.55 -0.88 4.77
C PHE A 270 27.56 0.25 4.50
N GLY A 271 28.60 0.38 5.34
CA GLY A 271 29.65 1.38 5.17
C GLY A 271 29.14 2.81 5.22
N CYS A 272 28.14 3.09 6.06
CA CYS A 272 27.58 4.43 6.23
C CYS A 272 28.69 5.39 6.66
N LYS A 273 28.88 6.46 5.89
CA LYS A 273 29.88 7.50 6.19
C LYS A 273 29.31 8.61 7.03
N THR A 274 28.02 8.92 6.85
CA THR A 274 27.36 10.03 7.54
C THR A 274 26.04 9.60 8.16
N LEU A 275 25.58 10.32 9.19
CA LEU A 275 24.28 10.08 9.82
C LEU A 275 23.13 10.20 8.80
N GLY A 276 23.32 11.07 7.81
CA GLY A 276 22.47 11.17 6.66
C GLY A 276 22.33 9.85 5.88
N GLU A 277 23.43 9.26 5.43
CA GLU A 277 23.40 7.98 4.70
C GLU A 277 22.70 6.88 5.51
N TYR A 278 22.93 6.85 6.83
CA TYR A 278 22.21 5.96 7.73
C TYR A 278 20.70 6.27 7.80
N SER A 279 20.31 7.55 7.81
CA SER A 279 18.90 7.97 7.74
C SER A 279 18.21 7.50 6.46
N ASP A 280 18.89 7.59 5.32
CA ASP A 280 18.34 7.16 4.03
C ASP A 280 18.17 5.64 3.99
N LEU A 281 19.17 4.89 4.47
CA LEU A 281 19.08 3.44 4.60
C LEU A 281 17.95 3.03 5.56
N TYR A 282 17.83 3.72 6.70
CA TYR A 282 16.75 3.51 7.67
C TYR A 282 15.38 3.67 7.02
N LEU A 283 15.16 4.78 6.30
CA LEU A 283 13.90 5.04 5.60
C LEU A 283 13.63 3.99 4.52
N LYS A 284 14.65 3.60 3.76
CA LYS A 284 14.56 2.57 2.73
C LYS A 284 14.11 1.23 3.30
N ILE A 285 14.68 0.82 4.42
CA ILE A 285 14.30 -0.42 5.11
C ILE A 285 12.86 -0.31 5.63
N ASP A 286 12.50 0.80 6.29
CA ASP A 286 11.16 0.99 6.87
C ASP A 286 10.04 0.91 5.80
N VAL A 287 10.25 1.50 4.61
CA VAL A 287 9.24 1.44 3.54
C VAL A 287 9.13 0.06 2.90
N LEU A 288 10.24 -0.66 2.75
CA LEU A 288 10.24 -2.04 2.22
C LEU A 288 9.58 -3.01 3.21
N LEU A 289 9.87 -2.87 4.51
CA LEU A 289 9.21 -3.63 5.56
C LEU A 289 7.70 -3.37 5.58
N LEU A 290 7.28 -2.11 5.43
CA LEU A 290 5.85 -1.77 5.38
C LEU A 290 5.17 -2.42 4.17
N ALA A 291 5.82 -2.40 3.01
CA ALA A 291 5.31 -3.05 1.81
C ALA A 291 5.17 -4.56 1.99
N ASP A 292 6.19 -5.22 2.54
CA ASP A 292 6.14 -6.65 2.84
C ASP A 292 5.01 -6.99 3.81
N VAL A 293 4.88 -6.23 4.90
CA VAL A 293 3.80 -6.39 5.89
C VAL A 293 2.43 -6.27 5.23
N PHE A 294 2.20 -5.23 4.44
CA PHE A 294 0.90 -5.00 3.83
C PHE A 294 0.59 -6.00 2.71
N GLU A 295 1.58 -6.41 1.90
CA GLU A 295 1.39 -7.43 0.86
C GLU A 295 1.06 -8.81 1.45
N ASN A 296 1.72 -9.21 2.54
CA ASN A 296 1.36 -10.45 3.25
C ASN A 296 -0.05 -10.37 3.83
N PHE A 297 -0.44 -9.22 4.38
CA PHE A 297 -1.81 -8.99 4.85
C PHE A 297 -2.83 -9.12 3.72
N ARG A 298 -2.55 -8.53 2.55
CA ARG A 298 -3.40 -8.66 1.35
C ARG A 298 -3.55 -10.12 0.92
N ASP A 299 -2.47 -10.89 0.90
CA ASP A 299 -2.53 -12.32 0.56
C ASP A 299 -3.42 -13.10 1.52
N VAL A 300 -3.34 -12.81 2.83
CA VAL A 300 -4.22 -13.41 3.83
C VAL A 300 -5.68 -13.04 3.57
N CYS A 301 -5.98 -11.77 3.28
CA CYS A 301 -7.35 -11.32 2.98
C CYS A 301 -7.91 -11.95 1.70
N ILE A 302 -7.11 -12.01 0.64
CA ILE A 302 -7.52 -12.62 -0.64
C ILE A 302 -7.75 -14.13 -0.44
N LYS A 303 -6.85 -14.82 0.26
CA LYS A 303 -6.99 -16.26 0.53
C LYS A 303 -8.20 -16.58 1.41
N THR A 304 -8.47 -15.75 2.42
CA THR A 304 -9.50 -16.04 3.43
C THR A 304 -10.89 -15.54 3.01
N TYR A 305 -10.97 -14.34 2.45
CA TYR A 305 -12.24 -13.65 2.15
C TYR A 305 -12.47 -13.47 0.65
N ASN A 306 -11.46 -13.75 -0.18
CA ASN A 306 -11.46 -13.42 -1.60
C ASN A 306 -11.76 -11.92 -1.83
N LEU A 307 -11.30 -11.08 -0.90
CA LEU A 307 -11.38 -9.62 -0.92
C LEU A 307 -9.97 -9.08 -0.77
N ASP A 308 -9.64 -8.07 -1.56
CA ASP A 308 -8.34 -7.42 -1.51
C ASP A 308 -8.42 -6.20 -0.61
N ALA A 309 -7.63 -6.20 0.47
CA ALA A 309 -7.55 -5.10 1.43
C ALA A 309 -7.17 -3.76 0.79
N ALA A 310 -6.56 -3.78 -0.40
CA ALA A 310 -6.18 -2.56 -1.10
C ALA A 310 -7.35 -1.69 -1.58
N TYR A 311 -8.57 -2.23 -1.59
CA TYR A 311 -9.80 -1.50 -1.96
C TYR A 311 -10.51 -0.87 -0.76
N TYR A 312 -9.94 -0.98 0.43
CA TYR A 312 -10.55 -0.55 1.68
C TYR A 312 -9.73 0.54 2.35
N PHE A 313 -10.40 1.37 3.16
CA PHE A 313 -9.75 2.37 4.00
C PHE A 313 -9.41 1.85 5.40
N THR A 314 -10.15 0.86 5.91
CA THR A 314 -10.03 0.34 7.28
C THR A 314 -10.43 -1.13 7.38
N ALA A 315 -9.93 -1.84 8.41
CA ALA A 315 -10.33 -3.22 8.68
C ALA A 315 -11.83 -3.40 8.98
N PRO A 316 -12.52 -2.55 9.76
CA PRO A 316 -13.97 -2.71 9.99
C PRO A 316 -14.79 -2.74 8.70
N ARG A 317 -14.45 -1.89 7.71
CA ARG A 317 -15.15 -1.89 6.41
C ARG A 317 -14.86 -3.17 5.62
N LEU A 318 -13.62 -3.64 5.62
CA LEU A 318 -13.25 -4.92 5.02
C LEU A 318 -14.00 -6.08 5.68
N SER A 319 -14.07 -6.12 7.01
CA SER A 319 -14.77 -7.15 7.77
C SER A 319 -16.28 -7.16 7.50
N PHE A 320 -16.89 -5.98 7.35
CA PHE A 320 -18.31 -5.86 7.01
C PHE A 320 -18.61 -6.45 5.63
N ASP A 321 -17.82 -6.11 4.62
CA ASP A 321 -17.97 -6.68 3.28
C ASP A 321 -17.67 -8.19 3.25
N ALA A 322 -16.69 -8.64 4.03
CA ALA A 322 -16.40 -10.07 4.20
C ALA A 322 -17.61 -10.81 4.80
N MET A 323 -18.26 -10.24 5.81
CA MET A 323 -19.47 -10.78 6.41
C MET A 323 -20.62 -10.85 5.39
N LEU A 324 -20.87 -9.78 4.63
CA LEU A 324 -21.91 -9.77 3.59
C LEU A 324 -21.66 -10.84 2.54
N LYS A 325 -20.41 -10.96 2.08
CA LYS A 325 -20.01 -11.97 1.10
C LYS A 325 -20.16 -13.39 1.63
N PHE A 326 -19.78 -13.63 2.88
CA PHE A 326 -19.89 -14.94 3.52
C PHE A 326 -21.34 -15.36 3.74
N THR A 327 -22.19 -14.43 4.18
CA THR A 327 -23.61 -14.71 4.45
C THR A 327 -24.50 -14.71 3.20
N GLY A 328 -24.05 -14.08 2.11
CA GLY A 328 -24.83 -13.90 0.89
C GLY A 328 -26.07 -13.01 1.08
N LYS A 329 -26.19 -12.32 2.22
CA LYS A 329 -27.34 -11.48 2.54
C LYS A 329 -27.29 -10.18 1.73
N LYS A 330 -28.43 -9.80 1.15
CA LYS A 330 -28.63 -8.48 0.55
C LYS A 330 -29.23 -7.58 1.62
N LEU A 331 -28.64 -6.40 1.80
CA LEU A 331 -29.19 -5.40 2.71
C LEU A 331 -30.52 -4.90 2.14
N GLU A 332 -31.57 -4.99 2.95
CA GLU A 332 -32.90 -4.48 2.63
C GLU A 332 -32.99 -2.99 3.04
N LEU A 333 -33.87 -2.25 2.38
CA LEU A 333 -34.18 -0.89 2.81
C LEU A 333 -34.93 -0.94 4.14
N LEU A 334 -34.65 0.00 5.03
CA LEU A 334 -35.43 0.16 6.26
C LEU A 334 -36.87 0.48 5.87
N SER A 335 -37.79 -0.45 6.16
CA SER A 335 -39.18 -0.38 5.69
C SER A 335 -40.15 0.15 6.74
N ASP A 336 -39.73 0.22 8.00
CA ASP A 336 -40.55 0.73 9.10
C ASP A 336 -39.76 1.64 10.04
N TYR A 337 -40.51 2.41 10.82
CA TYR A 337 -40.00 3.42 11.73
C TYR A 337 -39.21 2.84 12.90
N ASP A 338 -39.54 1.63 13.36
CA ASP A 338 -38.88 0.98 14.50
C ASP A 338 -37.47 0.51 14.11
N MET A 339 -37.29 0.03 12.88
CA MET A 339 -35.95 -0.28 12.33
C MET A 339 -35.06 0.97 12.25
N LEU A 340 -35.62 2.11 11.85
CA LEU A 340 -34.89 3.39 11.82
C LEU A 340 -34.50 3.82 13.24
N LEU A 341 -35.44 3.77 14.18
CA LEU A 341 -35.19 4.06 15.60
C LEU A 341 -34.12 3.14 16.20
N MET A 342 -34.12 1.85 15.88
CA MET A 342 -33.09 0.91 16.34
C MET A 342 -31.72 1.30 15.80
N TYR A 343 -31.63 1.70 14.54
CA TYR A 343 -30.37 2.12 13.92
C TYR A 343 -29.83 3.45 14.47
N GLU A 344 -30.70 4.42 14.76
CA GLU A 344 -30.32 5.71 15.34
C GLU A 344 -29.91 5.61 16.82
N ASN A 345 -30.51 4.67 17.57
CA ASN A 345 -30.25 4.51 19.00
C ASN A 345 -29.04 3.60 19.33
N GLY A 346 -28.46 2.92 18.33
CA GLY A 346 -27.22 2.14 18.46
C GLY A 346 -27.43 0.65 18.66
#